data_AF-A0A414AQ72-F1
#
_entry.id   AF-A0A414AQ72-F1
#
_cell.length_a   1.000
_cell.length_b   1.000
_cell.length_c   1.000
_cell.angle_alpha   90.00
_cell.angle_beta   90.00
_cell.angle_gamma   90.00
#
_symmetry.space_group_name_H-M   'P 1'
#
loop_
_entity.id
_entity.type
_entity.pdbx_description
1 polymer ?
#
loop_
_entity_poly.entity_id
_entity_poly.type
_entity_poly.pdbx_seq_one_letter_code
_entity_poly.pdbx_strand_id
1 'polypeptide(L)' 'MLYKVKYYTLSRGADGSIGNIKQYSDVWYTEVCIANIPQVLEAIVKNKKNDKYVPVVTNIEMIDGHL' A
#
# COMPACT_ATOMS: atom_id res chain seq x y z
N MET A 1 -0.52 11.11 14.78
CA MET A 1 0.68 10.25 14.62
C MET A 1 0.88 10.05 13.13
N LEU A 2 2.02 10.42 12.60
CA LEU A 2 2.33 10.21 11.19
C LEU A 2 2.97 8.84 11.03
N TYR A 3 2.56 8.09 10.00
CA TYR A 3 3.13 6.82 9.62
C TYR A 3 3.73 6.91 8.23
N LYS A 4 4.94 6.37 8.08
CA LYS A 4 5.59 6.09 6.79
C LYS A 4 5.37 4.62 6.44
N VAL A 5 4.57 4.38 5.42
CA VAL A 5 4.20 3.05 4.94
C VAL A 5 4.98 2.76 3.67
N LYS A 6 5.92 1.82 3.74
CA LYS A 6 6.60 1.29 2.55
C LYS A 6 5.77 0.14 2.00
N TYR A 7 5.51 0.14 0.70
CA TYR A 7 4.77 -0.92 0.06
C TYR A 7 5.30 -1.22 -1.34
N TYR A 8 5.04 -2.42 -1.82
CA TYR A 8 5.10 -2.73 -3.24
C TYR A 8 3.75 -3.29 -3.70
N THR A 9 3.60 -3.48 -5.00
CA THR A 9 2.40 -4.10 -5.57
C THR A 9 2.71 -5.34 -6.38
N LEU A 10 1.74 -6.23 -6.39
CA LEU A 10 1.70 -7.43 -7.23
C LEU A 10 0.59 -7.26 -8.27
N SER A 11 0.78 -7.85 -9.45
CA SER A 11 -0.25 -7.86 -10.49
C SER A 11 -1.36 -8.83 -10.13
N ARG A 12 -2.62 -8.40 -10.26
CA ARG A 12 -3.81 -9.25 -10.20
C ARG A 12 -4.20 -9.66 -11.62
N GLY A 13 -4.22 -10.96 -11.88
CA GLY A 13 -4.69 -11.56 -13.12
C GLY A 13 -6.22 -11.44 -13.26
N ALA A 14 -6.72 -11.65 -14.48
CA ALA A 14 -8.16 -11.59 -14.77
C ALA A 14 -8.95 -12.70 -14.05
N ASP A 15 -8.28 -13.80 -13.70
CA ASP A 15 -8.81 -14.93 -12.92
C ASP A 15 -8.71 -14.70 -11.39
N GLY A 16 -8.27 -13.51 -10.96
CA GLY A 16 -8.05 -13.18 -9.55
C GLY A 16 -6.74 -13.71 -8.98
N SER A 17 -5.93 -14.43 -9.76
CA SER A 17 -4.61 -14.88 -9.33
C SER A 17 -3.69 -13.68 -9.05
N ILE A 18 -2.83 -13.80 -8.03
CA ILE A 18 -1.84 -12.78 -7.69
C ILE A 18 -0.48 -13.24 -8.20
N GLY A 19 0.06 -12.48 -9.15
CA GLY A 19 1.41 -12.70 -9.66
C GLY A 19 2.45 -12.52 -8.56
N ASN A 20 3.57 -13.23 -8.66
CA ASN A 20 4.66 -13.18 -7.68
C ASN A 20 5.75 -12.13 -8.02
N ILE A 21 5.57 -11.38 -9.11
CA ILE A 21 6.51 -10.36 -9.57
C ILE A 21 6.11 -9.00 -9.03
N LYS A 22 7.03 -8.36 -8.28
CA LYS A 22 6.90 -6.98 -7.81
C LYS A 22 6.79 -6.03 -9.00
N GLN A 23 5.73 -5.24 -9.05
CA GLN A 23 5.44 -4.31 -10.15
C GLN A 23 6.01 -2.92 -9.87
N TYR A 24 5.53 -2.26 -8.82
CA TYR A 24 6.04 -0.97 -8.36
C TYR A 24 6.14 -0.95 -6.84
N SER A 25 7.05 -0.12 -6.33
CA SER A 25 7.23 0.16 -4.91
C SER A 25 7.16 1.65 -4.66
N ASP A 26 6.56 2.04 -3.54
CA ASP A 26 6.36 3.44 -3.19
C ASP A 26 6.29 3.61 -1.66
N VAL A 27 6.33 4.86 -1.22
CA VAL A 27 6.22 5.26 0.18
C VAL A 27 4.99 6.15 0.35
N TRP A 28 4.10 5.76 1.25
CA TRP A 28 2.90 6.50 1.58
C TRP A 28 2.98 7.04 3.01
N TYR A 29 2.84 8.36 3.16
CA TYR A 29 2.75 9.03 4.45
C TYR A 29 1.29 9.22 4.84
N THR A 30 0.91 8.82 6.05
CA THR A 30 -0.50 8.82 6.47
C THR A 30 -0.67 8.99 7.97
N GLU A 31 -1.76 9.64 8.37
CA GLU A 31 -2.19 9.74 9.77
C GLU A 31 -3.33 8.77 10.10
N VAL A 32 -3.69 7.91 9.14
CA VAL A 32 -4.69 6.86 9.32
C VAL A 32 -4.28 5.94 10.48
N CYS A 33 -5.27 5.52 11.28
CA CYS A 33 -5.06 4.54 12.33
C CYS A 33 -4.30 3.31 11.79
N ILE A 34 -3.28 2.84 12.51
CA ILE A 34 -2.42 1.74 12.06
C ILE A 34 -3.21 0.48 11.66
N ALA A 35 -4.31 0.19 12.36
CA ALA A 35 -5.20 -0.94 12.08
C ALA A 35 -5.89 -0.82 10.70
N ASN A 36 -6.09 0.40 10.20
CA ASN A 36 -6.79 0.68 8.95
C ASN A 36 -5.84 0.86 7.76
N ILE A 37 -4.52 0.91 7.98
CA ILE A 37 -3.52 1.14 6.92
C ILE A 37 -3.66 0.14 5.76
N PRO A 38 -3.80 -1.19 5.97
CA PRO A 38 -3.92 -2.14 4.87
C PRO A 38 -5.13 -1.86 3.97
N GLN A 39 -6.31 -1.64 4.57
CA GLN A 39 -7.56 -1.42 3.84
C GLN A 39 -7.56 -0.10 3.07
N VAL A 40 -7.06 0.97 3.70
CA VAL A 40 -6.98 2.28 3.04
C VAL A 40 -5.94 2.27 1.92
N LEU A 41 -4.80 1.61 2.12
CA LEU A 41 -3.79 1.47 1.08
C LEU A 41 -4.33 0.69 -0.13
N GLU A 42 -5.10 -0.39 0.08
CA GLU A 42 -5.76 -1.11 -1.00
C GLU A 42 -6.72 -0.22 -1.79
N ALA A 43 -7.56 0.56 -1.10
CA ALA A 43 -8.47 1.51 -1.74
C ALA A 43 -7.72 2.59 -2.56
N ILE A 44 -6.61 3.11 -2.04
CA ILE A 44 -5.77 4.09 -2.75
C ILE A 44 -5.17 3.49 -4.01
N VAL A 45 -4.59 2.29 -3.91
CA VAL A 45 -3.96 1.61 -5.04
C VAL A 45 -5.00 1.28 -6.11
N LYS A 46 -6.17 0.77 -5.71
CA LYS A 46 -7.28 0.50 -6.63
C LYS A 46 -7.73 1.74 -7.39
N ASN A 47 -7.87 2.88 -6.70
CA ASN A 47 -8.26 4.15 -7.33
C ASN A 47 -7.17 4.70 -8.26
N LYS A 48 -5.90 4.60 -7.88
CA LYS A 48 -4.78 5.19 -8.67
C LYS A 48 -4.34 4.32 -9.85
N LYS A 49 -4.42 2.99 -9.72
CA LYS A 49 -3.76 2.04 -10.63
C LYS A 49 -4.73 0.98 -11.17
N ASN A 50 -6.03 1.18 -10.98
CA ASN A 50 -7.08 0.23 -11.29
C ASN A 50 -6.97 -1.05 -10.43
N ASP A 51 -7.99 -1.90 -10.42
CA ASP A 51 -8.05 -3.14 -9.61
C ASP A 51 -7.03 -4.22 -10.03
N LYS A 52 -6.11 -3.88 -10.94
CA LYS A 52 -5.06 -4.75 -11.46
C LYS A 52 -3.88 -4.95 -10.50
N TYR A 53 -3.85 -4.26 -9.37
CA TYR A 53 -2.71 -4.30 -8.46
C TYR A 53 -3.14 -4.48 -7.01
N VAL A 54 -2.38 -5.31 -6.30
CA VAL A 54 -2.57 -5.57 -4.87
C VAL A 54 -1.36 -5.05 -4.11
N PRO A 55 -1.54 -4.09 -3.18
CA PRO A 55 -0.44 -3.65 -2.34
C PRO A 55 -0.06 -4.68 -1.28
N VAL A 56 1.24 -4.76 -1.02
CA VAL A 56 1.83 -5.50 0.08
C VAL A 56 2.67 -4.52 0.89
N VAL A 57 2.28 -4.32 2.15
CA VAL A 57 3.03 -3.49 3.09
C VAL A 57 4.31 -4.22 3.48
N THR A 58 5.44 -3.56 3.31
CA THR A 58 6.74 -4.10 3.73
C THR A 58 7.18 -3.55 5.07
N ASN A 59 6.86 -2.28 5.35
CA ASN A 59 7.13 -1.68 6.64
C ASN A 59 6.15 -0.56 6.98
N ILE A 60 5.86 -0.41 8.27
CA ILE A 60 5.12 0.72 8.83
C ILE A 60 5.99 1.32 9.92
N GLU A 61 6.49 2.54 9.68
CA GLU A 61 7.30 3.28 10.64
C GLU A 61 6.47 4.44 11.18
N MET A 62 6.33 4.53 12.50
CA MET A 62 5.81 5.75 13.13
C MET A 62 6.90 6.82 13.08
N ILE A 63 6.53 8.03 12.65
CA ILE A 63 7.43 9.16 12.55
C ILE A 63 6.94 10.24 13.51
N ASP A 64 7.84 10.70 14.37
CA ASP A 64 7.60 11.89 15.15
C ASP A 64 7.59 13.09 14.20
N GLY A 65 6.41 13.69 14.05
CA GLY A 65 6.20 14.85 13.20
C GLY A 65 6.82 16.08 13.86
N HIS A 66 8.05 16.41 13.48
CA HIS A 66 8.43 17.80 13.34
C HIS A 66 8.43 18.09 11.84
N LEU A 67 7.31 18.66 11.38
CA LEU A 67 7.24 19.39 10.11
C LEU A 67 7.78 20.80 10.34
#